data_AF-A0A4Q3EKD2-F1
#
_entry.id   AF-A0A4Q3EKD2-F1
#
_cell.length_a   1.000
_cell.length_b   1.000
_cell.length_c   1.000
_cell.angle_alpha   90.00
_cell.angle_beta   90.00
_cell.angle_gamma   90.00
#
_symmetry.space_group_name_H-M   'P 1'
#
loop_
_entity.id
_entity.type
_entity.pdbx_description
1 polymer ?
#
loop_
_entity_poly.entity_id
_entity_poly.type
_entity_poly.pdbx_seq_one_letter_code
_entity_poly.pdbx_strand_id
1 'polypeptide(L)' 'VEANEGNPKSEFFIPLVADELIKSGTASFKVIPTANKWFGVTYKEDKPIVQQSISELVENGTYPANLWA' A
#
# COMPACT_ATOMS: atom_id res chain seq x y z
N VAL A 1 22.40 -11.89 7.01
CA VAL A 1 22.90 -11.05 5.90
C VAL A 1 23.85 -11.85 5.01
N GLU A 2 24.79 -12.63 5.58
CA GLU A 2 25.72 -13.50 4.84
C GLU A 2 25.04 -14.36 3.75
N ALA A 3 23.88 -14.96 4.03
CA ALA A 3 23.16 -15.79 3.06
C ALA A 3 22.74 -15.07 1.76
N ASN A 4 22.69 -13.73 1.74
CA ASN A 4 22.21 -12.93 0.61
C ASN A 4 23.25 -11.93 0.06
N GLU A 5 24.48 -11.91 0.60
CA GLU A 5 25.53 -10.92 0.29
C GLU A 5 25.84 -10.80 -1.22
N GLY A 6 25.82 -11.92 -1.96
CA GLY A 6 26.08 -11.96 -3.40
C GLY A 6 24.84 -11.90 -4.31
N ASN A 7 23.63 -11.71 -3.75
CA ASN A 7 22.39 -11.76 -4.53
C ASN A 7 21.81 -10.34 -4.75
N PRO A 8 21.97 -9.74 -5.96
CA PRO A 8 21.52 -8.37 -6.24
C PRO A 8 19.99 -8.21 -6.31
N LYS A 9 19.24 -9.33 -6.32
CA LYS A 9 17.78 -9.33 -6.28
C LYS A 9 17.23 -9.66 -4.89
N SER A 10 18.08 -9.69 -3.86
CA SER A 10 17.60 -9.90 -2.50
C SER A 10 16.77 -8.70 -2.03
N GLU A 11 15.67 -8.98 -1.34
CA GLU A 11 14.74 -7.99 -0.83
C GLU A 11 14.48 -8.22 0.66
N PHE A 12 14.25 -7.13 1.39
CA PHE A 12 13.87 -7.17 2.80
C PHE A 12 12.40 -6.78 2.95
N PHE A 13 11.53 -7.78 2.98
CA PHE A 13 10.09 -7.59 3.02
C PHE A 13 9.58 -7.33 4.44
N ILE A 14 8.95 -6.18 4.64
CA ILE A 14 8.27 -5.81 5.90
C ILE A 14 7.30 -6.92 6.39
N PRO A 15 6.47 -7.55 5.52
CA PRO A 15 5.56 -8.61 5.96
C PRO A 15 6.23 -9.82 6.61
N LEU A 16 7.44 -10.18 6.17
CA LEU A 16 8.16 -11.34 6.74
C LEU A 16 8.63 -11.07 8.16
N VAL A 17 9.09 -9.85 8.42
CA VAL A 17 9.47 -9.42 9.77
C VAL A 17 8.26 -9.40 10.70
N ALA A 18 7.13 -8.84 10.23
CA ALA A 18 5.90 -8.82 11.01
C ALA A 18 5.40 -10.23 11.36
N ASP A 19 5.44 -11.15 10.39
CA ASP A 19 5.08 -12.56 10.59
C ASP A 19 5.99 -13.27 11.62
N GLU A 20 7.31 -13.05 11.57
CA GLU A 20 8.26 -13.58 12.55
C GLU A 20 7.98 -13.05 13.97
N LEU A 21 7.69 -11.75 14.10
CA LEU A 21 7.37 -11.14 15.39
C LEU A 21 6.07 -11.69 15.99
N ILE A 22 5.08 -11.99 15.15
CA ILE A 22 3.83 -12.64 15.57
C ILE A 22 4.11 -14.08 16.02
N LYS A 23 4.82 -14.86 15.22
CA LYS A 23 5.12 -16.28 15.50
C LYS A 23 5.98 -16.48 16.74
N SER A 24 6.92 -15.58 16.99
CA SER A 24 7.78 -15.58 18.18
C SER A 24 7.07 -15.08 19.45
N GLY A 25 5.86 -14.53 19.33
CA GLY A 25 5.13 -13.91 20.44
C GLY A 25 5.72 -12.58 20.92
N THR A 26 6.65 -12.01 20.15
CA THR A 26 7.36 -10.77 20.51
C THR A 26 6.49 -9.53 20.29
N ALA A 27 5.58 -9.57 19.32
CA ALA A 27 4.65 -8.47 19.05
C ALA A 27 3.26 -8.97 18.66
N SER A 28 2.26 -8.09 18.82
CA SER A 28 0.93 -8.26 18.26
C SER A 28 0.54 -7.02 17.46
N PHE A 29 -0.21 -7.21 16.37
CA PHE A 29 -0.60 -6.15 15.45
C PHE A 29 -2.12 -6.03 15.42
N LYS A 30 -2.65 -4.85 15.73
CA LYS A 30 -4.10 -4.58 15.65
C LYS A 30 -4.48 -4.20 14.22
N VAL A 31 -5.39 -4.97 13.61
CA VAL A 31 -5.99 -4.63 12.32
C VAL A 31 -7.09 -3.60 12.53
N ILE A 32 -6.93 -2.41 11.92
CA ILE A 32 -7.92 -1.33 12.00
C ILE A 32 -8.76 -1.36 10.71
N PRO A 33 -10.07 -1.68 10.78
CA PRO A 33 -10.92 -1.70 9.59
C PRO A 33 -11.16 -0.29 9.06
N THR A 34 -11.35 -0.17 7.74
CA THR A 34 -11.72 1.08 7.07
C THR A 34 -12.86 0.83 6.09
N ALA A 35 -13.76 1.80 5.95
CA ALA A 35 -14.80 1.78 4.92
C ALA A 35 -14.28 2.22 3.54
N ASN A 36 -13.08 2.83 3.50
CA ASN A 36 -12.49 3.31 2.27
C ASN A 36 -11.95 2.15 1.43
N LYS A 37 -12.13 2.25 0.12
CA LYS A 37 -11.61 1.27 -0.83
C LYS A 37 -10.26 1.75 -1.37
N TRP A 38 -9.26 0.88 -1.33
CA TRP A 38 -8.00 1.13 -2.01
C TRP A 38 -8.18 0.94 -3.52
N PHE A 39 -7.56 1.83 -4.29
CA PHE A 39 -7.43 1.72 -5.74
C PHE A 39 -6.04 2.20 -6.14
N GLY A 40 -5.48 1.60 -7.19
CA GLY A 40 -4.14 1.86 -7.66
C GLY A 40 -3.90 1.26 -9.03
N VAL A 41 -2.77 1.58 -9.64
CA VAL A 41 -2.40 1.10 -10.97
C VAL A 41 -1.41 -0.04 -10.80
N THR A 42 -1.86 -1.27 -11.01
CA THR A 42 -0.97 -2.45 -11.08
C THR A 42 -0.55 -2.71 -12.52
N TYR A 43 -1.52 -2.58 -13.43
CA TYR A 43 -1.31 -2.64 -14.89
C TYR A 43 -1.76 -1.33 -15.54
N LYS A 44 -1.31 -1.09 -16.78
CA LYS A 44 -1.61 0.17 -17.50
C LYS A 44 -3.12 0.36 -17.70
N GLU A 45 -3.84 -0.74 -17.81
CA GLU A 45 -5.28 -0.85 -18.02
C GLU A 45 -6.09 -0.40 -16.79
N ASP A 46 -5.48 -0.35 -15.60
CA ASP A 46 -6.13 0.15 -14.38
C ASP A 46 -6.24 1.68 -14.35
N LYS A 47 -5.42 2.37 -15.17
CA LYS A 47 -5.33 3.83 -15.18
C LYS A 47 -6.69 4.54 -15.34
N PRO A 48 -7.58 4.16 -16.28
CA PRO A 48 -8.87 4.82 -16.42
C PRO A 48 -9.73 4.72 -15.16
N ILE A 49 -9.71 3.57 -14.47
CA ILE A 49 -10.48 3.33 -13.24
C ILE A 49 -9.96 4.24 -12.11
N VAL A 50 -8.64 4.34 -11.96
CA VAL A 50 -8.01 5.20 -10.95
C VAL A 50 -8.30 6.68 -11.23
N GLN A 51 -8.20 7.11 -12.49
CA GLN A 51 -8.50 8.50 -12.87
C GLN A 51 -9.96 8.85 -12.58
N GLN A 52 -10.90 7.97 -12.96
CA GLN A 52 -12.31 8.15 -12.65
C GLN A 52 -12.57 8.24 -11.14
N SER A 53 -11.98 7.33 -10.35
CA SER A 53 -12.15 7.33 -8.90
C SER A 53 -11.66 8.63 -8.26
N ILE A 54 -10.56 9.21 -8.75
CA ILE A 54 -10.05 10.50 -8.28
C ILE A 54 -10.98 11.65 -8.72
N SER A 55 -11.43 11.66 -9.98
CA SER A 55 -12.35 12.68 -10.49
C SER A 55 -13.65 12.71 -9.68
N GLU A 56 -14.25 11.56 -9.40
CA GLU A 56 -15.46 11.46 -8.59
C GLU A 56 -15.24 12.02 -7.17
N LEU A 57 -14.08 11.79 -6.55
CA LEU A 57 -13.77 12.35 -5.23
C LEU A 57 -13.63 13.88 -5.25
N VAL A 58 -13.12 14.45 -6.33
CA VAL A 58 -13.03 15.91 -6.52
C VAL A 58 -14.39 16.52 -6.83
N GLU A 59 -15.17 15.91 -7.72
CA GLU A 59 -16.52 16.35 -8.10
C GLU A 59 -17.49 16.33 -6.91
N ASN A 60 -17.35 15.32 -6.04
CA ASN A 60 -18.10 15.22 -4.79
C ASN A 60 -17.58 16.18 -3.69
N GLY A 61 -16.55 16.99 -3.98
CA GLY A 61 -15.98 17.95 -3.04
C GLY A 61 -15.20 17.33 -1.88
N THR A 62 -14.86 16.04 -1.95
CA THR A 62 -14.04 15.38 -0.91
C THR A 62 -12.60 15.93 -0.92
N TYR A 63 -12.09 16.27 -2.11
CA TYR A 63 -10.81 16.95 -2.28
C TYR A 63 -10.97 18.18 -3.19
N PRO A 64 -10.15 19.23 -3.00
CA PRO A 64 -10.10 20.34 -3.94
C PRO A 64 -9.51 19.90 -5.29
N ALA A 65 -9.84 20.65 -6.34
CA ALA A 65 -9.28 20.41 -7.68
C ALA A 65 -7.74 20.54 -7.74
N ASN A 66 -7.16 21.33 -6.83
CA ASN A 66 -5.71 21.41 -6.66
C ASN A 66 -5.36 21.29 -5.17
N LEU A 67 -4.64 20.23 -4.81
CA LEU A 67 -4.19 19.97 -3.43
C LEU A 67 -3.09 20.92 -2.94
N TRP A 68 -2.42 21.63 -3.86
CA TRP A 68 -1.20 22.40 -3.60
C TRP A 68 -1.31 23.87 -4.00
N ALA A 69 -2.53 24.37 -4.24
CA ALA A 69 -2.76 25.76 -4.61
C ALA A 69 -2.29 26.75 -3.55
#